data_AF-A0A1V5IBA7-F1
#
_entry.id   AF-A0A1V5IBA7-F1
#
_cell.length_a   1.000
_cell.length_b   1.000
_cell.length_c   1.000
_cell.angle_alpha   90.00
_cell.angle_beta   90.00
_cell.angle_gamma   90.00
#
_symmetry.space_group_name_H-M   'P 1'
#
loop_
_entity.id
_entity.type
_entity.pdbx_description
1 polymer ?
#
loop_
_entity_poly.entity_id
_entity_poly.type
_entity_poly.pdbx_seq_one_letter_code
_entity_poly.pdbx_strand_id
1 'polypeptide(L)'
;MQEIWYENVPAVAFAYARGLEVYNTRDWDGWINMPAGNGGVLNYWTYLGLQPKTAAEASSGASTGIIVAVVAAVAVVVVIAVVLARRGSRRRRAVED
;
A
#
# COMPACT_ATOMS: atom_id res chain seq x y z
N MET A 1 -47.89 -24.06 -6.70
CA MET A 1 -47.00 -23.78 -5.54
C MET A 1 -47.57 -22.72 -4.62
N GLN A 2 -47.99 -21.55 -5.13
CA GLN A 2 -48.60 -20.52 -4.27
C GLN A 2 -49.92 -20.99 -3.62
N GLU A 3 -50.78 -21.69 -4.36
CA GLU A 3 -52.02 -22.29 -3.85
C GLU A 3 -51.80 -23.19 -2.62
N ILE A 4 -50.86 -24.14 -2.71
CA ILE A 4 -50.46 -25.01 -1.59
C ILE A 4 -49.99 -24.21 -0.37
N TRP A 5 -49.31 -23.07 -0.57
CA TRP A 5 -48.89 -22.17 0.50
C TRP A 5 -50.06 -21.46 1.18
N TYR A 6 -51.08 -21.07 0.41
CA TYR A 6 -52.29 -20.46 0.95
C TYR A 6 -53.19 -21.47 1.66
N GLU A 7 -53.23 -22.71 1.20
CA GLU A 7 -54.03 -23.78 1.82
C GLU A 7 -53.39 -24.32 3.10
N ASN A 8 -52.08 -24.59 3.07
CA ASN A 8 -51.39 -25.28 4.18
C ASN A 8 -50.70 -24.30 5.15
N VAL A 9 -50.56 -23.03 4.77
CA VAL A 9 -49.95 -21.94 5.57
C VAL A 9 -48.71 -22.41 6.36
N PRO A 10 -47.68 -22.95 5.69
CA PRO A 10 -46.52 -23.51 6.38
C PRO A 10 -45.70 -22.44 7.13
N ALA A 11 -45.79 -21.18 6.69
CA ALA A 11 -45.31 -20.02 7.42
C ALA A 11 -46.18 -18.79 7.07
N VAL A 12 -46.21 -17.81 7.98
CA VAL A 12 -46.90 -16.53 7.76
C VAL A 12 -45.87 -15.44 7.56
N ALA A 13 -45.84 -14.85 6.38
CA ALA A 13 -44.97 -13.72 6.06
C ALA A 13 -45.61 -12.41 6.55
N PHE A 14 -45.03 -11.80 7.59
CA PHE A 14 -45.56 -10.55 8.16
C PHE A 14 -44.93 -9.30 7.58
N ALA A 15 -43.63 -9.33 7.29
CA ALA A 15 -42.88 -8.18 6.81
C ALA A 15 -41.58 -8.59 6.15
N TYR A 16 -41.00 -7.66 5.39
CA TYR A 16 -39.60 -7.73 4.99
C TYR A 16 -38.74 -7.17 6.12
N ALA A 17 -37.96 -8.03 6.77
CA ALA A 17 -37.03 -7.61 7.80
C ALA A 17 -35.96 -6.65 7.21
N ARG A 18 -35.50 -5.70 8.03
CA ARG A 18 -34.34 -4.87 7.65
C ARG A 18 -33.08 -5.73 7.67
N GLY A 19 -32.34 -5.74 6.55
CA GLY A 19 -31.02 -6.36 6.48
C GLY A 19 -29.99 -5.49 7.20
N LEU A 20 -29.86 -5.66 8.52
CA LEU A 20 -28.77 -5.02 9.27
C LEU A 20 -27.49 -5.85 9.08
N GLU A 21 -26.48 -5.25 8.49
CA GLU A 21 -25.18 -5.87 8.26
C GLU A 21 -24.08 -5.01 8.91
N VAL A 22 -23.13 -5.68 9.58
CA VAL A 22 -21.96 -5.05 10.19
C VAL A 22 -20.73 -5.80 9.72
N TYR A 23 -19.77 -5.06 9.15
CA TYR A 23 -18.56 -5.67 8.57
C TYR A 23 -17.34 -4.76 8.74
N ASN A 24 -16.16 -5.37 8.81
CA ASN A 24 -14.92 -4.66 9.09
C ASN A 24 -14.32 -4.07 7.80
N THR A 25 -14.58 -2.79 7.56
CA THR A 25 -13.97 -2.03 6.47
C THR A 25 -12.61 -1.42 6.84
N ARG A 26 -12.18 -1.57 8.10
CA ARG A 26 -10.87 -1.08 8.56
C ARG A 26 -9.76 -1.98 8.06
N ASP A 27 -9.89 -3.29 8.30
CA ASP A 27 -8.83 -4.28 8.09
C ASP A 27 -9.01 -5.11 6.81
N TRP A 28 -10.17 -5.03 6.16
CA TRP A 28 -10.50 -5.83 4.98
C TRP A 28 -10.98 -4.95 3.82
N ASP A 29 -10.58 -5.34 2.61
CA ASP A 29 -11.03 -4.80 1.33
C ASP A 29 -11.76 -5.88 0.52
N GLY A 30 -12.47 -5.45 -0.54
CA GLY A 30 -13.18 -6.36 -1.45
C GLY A 30 -14.65 -6.61 -1.11
N TRP A 31 -15.24 -5.80 -0.23
CA TRP A 31 -16.69 -5.80 0.02
C TRP A 31 -17.45 -5.34 -1.24
N ILE A 32 -18.43 -6.14 -1.69
CA ILE A 32 -19.24 -5.83 -2.87
C ILE A 32 -20.71 -5.70 -2.47
N ASN A 33 -21.33 -4.54 -2.72
CA ASN A 33 -22.75 -4.33 -2.47
C ASN A 33 -23.59 -5.01 -3.56
N MET A 34 -24.62 -5.77 -3.16
CA MET A 34 -25.58 -6.39 -4.05
C MET A 34 -27.02 -6.23 -3.52
N PRO A 35 -27.94 -5.58 -4.26
CA PRO A 35 -27.72 -4.86 -5.52
C PRO A 35 -26.71 -3.70 -5.40
N ALA A 36 -26.12 -3.30 -6.52
CA ALA A 36 -25.11 -2.23 -6.54
C ALA A 36 -25.65 -0.92 -5.91
N GLY A 37 -24.78 -0.21 -5.20
CA GLY A 37 -25.10 1.05 -4.54
C GLY A 37 -25.70 0.86 -3.13
N ASN A 38 -26.91 0.30 -3.03
CA ASN A 38 -27.67 0.28 -1.77
C ASN A 38 -28.00 -1.12 -1.23
N GLY A 39 -27.40 -2.16 -1.80
CA GLY A 39 -27.55 -3.53 -1.31
C GLY A 39 -26.57 -3.88 -0.20
N GLY A 40 -26.82 -5.04 0.42
CA GLY A 40 -25.92 -5.64 1.41
C GLY A 40 -24.68 -6.27 0.78
N VAL A 41 -23.71 -6.59 1.61
CA VAL A 41 -22.44 -7.22 1.23
C VAL A 41 -22.44 -8.73 1.50
N LEU A 42 -23.48 -9.28 2.13
CA LEU A 42 -23.66 -10.72 2.32
C LEU A 42 -24.09 -11.40 1.01
N ASN A 43 -23.15 -11.50 0.08
CA ASN A 43 -23.37 -12.14 -1.21
C ASN A 43 -22.12 -12.89 -1.65
N TYR A 44 -22.30 -13.77 -2.63
CA TYR A 44 -21.25 -14.64 -3.15
C TYR A 44 -20.02 -13.87 -3.66
N TRP A 45 -20.21 -12.72 -4.32
CA TRP A 45 -19.13 -11.96 -4.93
C TRP A 45 -18.18 -11.36 -3.90
N THR A 46 -18.71 -10.92 -2.75
CA THR A 46 -17.88 -10.49 -1.62
C THR A 46 -16.88 -11.57 -1.24
N TYR A 47 -17.29 -12.83 -1.09
CA TYR A 47 -16.40 -13.92 -0.68
C TYR A 47 -15.28 -14.23 -1.67
N LEU A 48 -15.43 -13.84 -2.94
CA LEU A 48 -14.39 -14.02 -3.96
C LEU A 48 -13.30 -12.93 -3.91
N GLY A 49 -13.66 -11.71 -3.50
CA GLY A 49 -12.75 -10.55 -3.49
C GLY A 49 -12.26 -10.15 -2.10
N LEU A 50 -12.88 -10.69 -1.04
CA LEU A 50 -12.60 -10.30 0.33
C LEU A 50 -11.19 -10.71 0.74
N GLN A 51 -10.37 -9.72 1.10
CA GLN A 51 -8.98 -9.95 1.51
C GLN A 51 -8.55 -8.96 2.59
N PRO A 52 -7.59 -9.34 3.47
CA PRO A 52 -7.01 -8.40 4.41
C PRO A 52 -6.31 -7.28 3.65
N LYS A 53 -6.41 -6.06 4.17
CA LYS A 53 -5.58 -4.97 3.67
C LYS A 53 -4.12 -5.28 3.96
N THR A 54 -3.29 -5.32 2.92
CA THR A 54 -1.84 -5.39 3.10
C THR A 54 -1.34 -4.00 3.47
N ALA A 55 -0.41 -3.93 4.43
CA ALA A 55 0.34 -2.71 4.64
C ALA A 55 1.09 -2.39 3.34
N ALA A 56 0.97 -1.17 2.83
CA ALA A 56 1.82 -0.71 1.74
C ALA A 56 3.28 -0.99 2.16
N GLU A 57 4.01 -1.77 1.37
CA GLU A 57 5.45 -1.94 1.60
C GLU A 57 6.06 -0.53 1.63
N ALA A 58 6.65 -0.15 2.77
CA ALA A 58 7.46 1.04 2.82
C ALA A 58 8.55 0.87 1.76
N SER A 59 8.59 1.75 0.77
CA SER A 59 9.64 1.72 -0.22
C SER A 59 10.98 1.78 0.52
N SER A 60 11.77 0.72 0.43
CA SER A 60 13.11 0.63 1.05
C SER A 60 14.14 1.51 0.34
N GLY A 61 13.69 2.47 -0.48
CA GLY A 61 14.55 3.44 -1.13
C GLY A 61 15.18 4.35 -0.09
N ALA A 62 16.50 4.49 -0.16
CA ALA A 62 17.21 5.49 0.64
C ALA A 62 16.54 6.85 0.41
N SER A 63 16.16 7.52 1.50
CA SER A 63 15.52 8.83 1.41
C SER A 63 16.38 9.78 0.58
N THR A 64 15.77 10.70 -0.17
CA THR A 64 16.47 11.70 -0.98
C THR A 64 17.56 12.41 -0.17
N GLY A 65 17.33 12.64 1.13
CA GLY A 65 18.33 13.21 2.05
C GLY A 65 19.58 12.34 2.23
N ILE A 66 19.43 11.02 2.34
CA ILE A 66 20.57 10.08 2.41
C ILE A 66 21.35 10.09 1.10
N ILE A 67 20.65 10.09 -0.05
CA ILE A 67 21.29 10.13 -1.37
C ILE A 67 22.13 11.41 -1.52
N VAL A 68 21.55 12.57 -1.17
CA VAL A 68 22.24 13.86 -1.23
C VAL A 68 23.45 13.91 -0.29
N ALA A 69 23.32 13.38 0.93
CA ALA A 69 24.42 13.33 1.89
C ALA A 69 25.60 12.48 1.39
N VAL A 70 25.33 11.31 0.79
CA VAL A 70 26.36 10.44 0.22
C VAL A 70 27.07 11.13 -0.95
N VAL A 71 26.32 11.75 -1.86
CA VAL A 71 26.91 12.47 -3.01
C VAL A 71 27.80 13.62 -2.53
N ALA A 72 27.35 14.40 -1.54
CA ALA A 72 28.13 15.48 -0.97
C ALA A 72 29.43 14.98 -0.32
N ALA A 73 29.37 13.88 0.44
CA ALA A 73 30.54 13.28 1.08
C ALA A 73 31.58 12.82 0.04
N VAL A 74 31.14 12.15 -1.03
CA VAL A 74 32.01 11.72 -2.13
C VAL A 74 32.68 12.91 -2.81
N ALA A 75 31.93 13.99 -3.08
CA ALA A 75 32.48 15.20 -3.69
C ALA A 75 33.59 15.82 -2.84
N VAL A 76 33.42 15.88 -1.51
CA VAL A 76 34.45 16.40 -0.60
C VAL A 76 35.72 15.55 -0.66
N VAL A 77 35.59 14.22 -0.64
CA VAL A 77 36.75 13.31 -0.73
C VAL A 77 37.52 13.51 -2.03
N VAL A 78 36.81 13.65 -3.16
CA VAL A 78 37.43 13.91 -4.47
C VAL A 78 38.18 15.25 -4.47
N VAL A 79 37.57 16.31 -3.93
CA VAL A 79 38.22 17.62 -3.83
C VAL A 79 39.50 17.54 -3.00
N ILE A 80 39.45 16.89 -1.84
CA ILE A 80 40.62 16.70 -0.98
C ILE A 80 41.73 15.94 -1.71
N ALA A 81 41.39 14.83 -2.38
CA ALA A 81 42.34 14.03 -3.14
C ALA A 81 43.02 14.85 -4.25
N VAL A 82 42.26 15.66 -5.00
CA VAL A 82 42.79 16.53 -6.06
C VAL A 82 43.70 17.62 -5.50
N VAL A 83 43.34 18.24 -4.38
CA VAL A 83 44.17 19.28 -3.74
C VAL A 83 45.50 18.71 -3.24
N LEU A 84 45.47 17.53 -2.62
CA LEU A 84 46.68 16.84 -2.16
C LEU A 84 47.58 16.42 -3.33
N ALA A 85 47.00 15.85 -4.40
CA ALA A 85 47.74 15.49 -5.61
C ALA A 85 48.41 16.71 -6.28
N ARG A 86 47.70 17.85 -6.36
CA ARG A 86 48.25 19.10 -6.93
C ARG A 86 49.34 19.72 -6.06
N ARG A 87 49.31 19.55 -4.74
CA ARG A 87 50.35 20.03 -3.81
C ARG A 87 51.61 19.15 -3.84
N GLY A 88 51.46 17.83 -3.98
CA GLY A 88 52.59 16.90 -4.07
C GLY A 88 53.47 17.11 -5.31
N SER A 89 52.87 17.44 -6.46
CA SER A 89 53.60 17.61 -7.73
C SER A 89 54.50 18.85 -7.79
N ARG A 90 54.32 19.84 -6.91
CA ARG A 90 55.19 21.03 -6.86
C ARG A 90 56.50 20.80 -6.11
N ARG A 91 56.58 19.77 -5.25
CA ARG A 91 57.79 19.46 -4.45
C ARG A 91 58.79 18.56 -5.19
N ARG A 92 58.38 17.93 -6.29
CA ARG A 92 59.21 16.97 -7.05
C ARG A 92 60.00 17.60 -8.21
N ARG A 93 59.76 18.88 -8.54
CA ARG A 93 60.49 19.64 -9.58
C ARG A 93 61.61 20.55 -9.04
N ALA A 94 61.94 20.49 -7.76
CA ALA A 94 63.02 21.30 -7.16
C ALA A 94 64.23 20.46 -6.71
N VAL A 95 64.33 19.20 -7.16
CA VAL A 95 65.44 18.27 -6.84
C VAL A 95 66.20 17.85 -8.12
N GLU A 96 65.82 18.38 -9.27
CA GLU A 96 66.59 18.28 -10.53
C GLU A 96 66.82 19.71 -11.04
N ASP A 97 67.80 20.40 -10.46
CA ASP A 97 68.59 21.47 -11.07
C ASP A 97 69.91 21.60 -10.28
#